data_AF-A0A2W1E5Z3-F1
#
_entry.id   AF-A0A2W1E5Z3-F1
#
_cell.length_a   1.000
_cell.length_b   1.000
_cell.length_c   1.000
_cell.angle_alpha   90.00
_cell.angle_beta   90.00
_cell.angle_gamma   90.00
#
_symmetry.space_group_name_H-M   'P 1'
#
loop_
_entity.id
_entity.type
_entity.pdbx_description
1 polymer ?
#
loop_
_entity_poly.entity_id
_entity_poly.type
_entity_poly.pdbx_seq_one_letter_code
_entity_poly.pdbx_strand_id
1 'polypeptide(L)'
;MADKRNSIAGKVATPNLKPSAASSKETIDADSILYKAVGSRIKITCAPGKNVLEGTLFTACNITHAIAINTASAPPNPSASVFTQPGDYHIIPFAHIESFEVIGTGERAPESTGAYDGALPSISKVDMAAILAREEQTIREMKKKDAQKGKGVSQEAQELFDAISRTLPTRWADTQIVVSDSVLIQAPYTLDSIKAPADKAQAEKHVRKIVEHYYQRKKGGSSGGAARAQVAIPNAPRKGG
;
A
#
# COMPACT_ATOMS: atom_id res chain seq x y z
N MET A 1 -19.13 -66.72 -21.12
CA MET A 1 -18.11 -65.93 -21.86
C MET A 1 -18.79 -65.29 -23.06
N ALA A 2 -18.88 -63.95 -23.05
CA ALA A 2 -18.95 -63.02 -24.19
C ALA A 2 -19.83 -61.80 -23.83
N ASP A 3 -19.25 -60.86 -23.08
CA ASP A 3 -19.82 -59.53 -22.84
C ASP A 3 -19.63 -58.64 -24.07
N LYS A 4 -20.75 -58.14 -24.60
CA LYS A 4 -20.82 -57.24 -25.75
C LYS A 4 -20.58 -55.80 -25.29
N ARG A 5 -19.34 -55.32 -25.44
CA ARG A 5 -18.94 -53.93 -25.14
C ARG A 5 -19.52 -52.98 -26.20
N ASN A 6 -20.40 -52.08 -25.78
CA ASN A 6 -20.92 -50.98 -26.59
C ASN A 6 -19.90 -49.82 -26.55
N SER A 7 -19.34 -49.45 -27.70
CA SER A 7 -18.39 -48.34 -27.84
C SER A 7 -19.13 -47.12 -28.38
N ILE A 8 -19.24 -46.05 -27.57
CA ILE A 8 -19.81 -44.78 -28.00
C ILE A 8 -18.63 -43.85 -28.33
N ALA A 9 -18.34 -43.73 -29.62
CA ALA A 9 -17.42 -42.73 -30.15
C ALA A 9 -18.08 -41.34 -30.03
N GLY A 10 -17.55 -40.50 -29.14
CA GLY A 10 -17.95 -39.10 -29.01
C GLY A 10 -17.50 -38.29 -30.23
N LYS A 11 -18.45 -37.67 -30.92
CA LYS A 11 -18.19 -36.71 -32.00
C LYS A 11 -17.48 -35.48 -31.43
N VAL A 12 -16.28 -35.20 -31.89
CA VAL A 12 -15.56 -33.95 -31.60
C VAL A 12 -16.20 -32.83 -32.41
N ALA A 13 -16.86 -31.89 -31.73
CA ALA A 13 -17.39 -30.67 -32.32
C ALA A 13 -16.32 -29.58 -32.24
N THR A 14 -15.77 -29.18 -33.39
CA THR A 14 -14.87 -28.02 -33.51
C THR A 14 -15.72 -26.76 -33.71
N PRO A 15 -15.66 -25.73 -32.85
CA PRO A 15 -16.37 -24.48 -33.12
C PRO A 15 -15.56 -23.63 -34.11
N ASN A 16 -16.20 -23.30 -35.23
CA ASN A 16 -15.69 -22.41 -36.26
C ASN A 16 -16.08 -20.96 -35.90
N LEU A 17 -15.09 -20.13 -35.53
CA LEU A 17 -15.29 -18.72 -35.21
C LEU A 17 -15.41 -17.91 -36.51
N LYS A 18 -16.64 -17.61 -36.93
CA LYS A 18 -16.94 -16.46 -37.78
C LYS A 18 -17.60 -15.37 -36.92
N PRO A 19 -17.17 -14.10 -37.03
CA PRO A 19 -17.72 -13.02 -36.22
C PRO A 19 -19.13 -12.68 -36.71
N SER A 20 -20.13 -13.02 -35.89
CA SER A 20 -21.52 -12.55 -36.04
C SER A 20 -21.84 -11.60 -34.89
N ALA A 21 -22.58 -10.55 -35.19
CA ALA A 21 -22.91 -9.41 -34.32
C ALA A 21 -23.85 -9.77 -33.14
N ALA A 22 -23.38 -10.59 -32.20
CA ALA A 22 -24.06 -10.99 -30.96
C ALA A 22 -23.26 -10.64 -29.68
N SER A 23 -22.41 -9.61 -29.78
CA SER A 23 -21.35 -9.26 -28.81
C SER A 23 -21.81 -8.75 -27.43
N SER A 24 -23.10 -8.68 -27.13
CA SER A 24 -23.59 -8.26 -25.81
C SER A 24 -24.08 -9.42 -24.94
N LYS A 25 -24.54 -10.53 -25.52
CA LYS A 25 -25.06 -11.68 -24.75
C LYS A 25 -23.96 -12.68 -24.38
N GLU A 26 -22.96 -12.86 -25.24
CA GLU A 26 -21.82 -13.78 -25.01
C GLU A 26 -20.85 -13.24 -23.95
N THR A 27 -20.62 -11.92 -23.90
CA THR A 27 -19.71 -11.29 -22.93
C THR A 27 -20.25 -11.35 -21.50
N ILE A 28 -21.56 -11.13 -21.31
CA ILE A 28 -22.22 -11.23 -20.00
C ILE A 28 -22.16 -12.68 -19.48
N ASP A 29 -22.27 -13.66 -20.36
CA ASP A 29 -22.21 -15.08 -19.99
C ASP A 29 -20.78 -15.47 -19.56
N ALA A 30 -19.76 -15.04 -20.31
CA ALA A 30 -18.35 -15.27 -20.01
C ALA A 30 -17.92 -14.67 -18.65
N ASP A 31 -18.34 -13.44 -18.35
CA ASP A 31 -18.08 -12.80 -17.06
C ASP A 31 -18.74 -13.57 -15.90
N SER A 32 -19.97 -14.05 -16.12
CA SER A 32 -20.68 -14.87 -15.13
C SER A 32 -19.99 -16.22 -14.89
N ILE A 33 -19.39 -16.81 -15.94
CA ILE A 33 -18.68 -18.08 -15.87
C ILE A 33 -17.37 -17.92 -15.11
N LEU A 34 -16.60 -16.87 -15.38
CA LEU A 34 -15.37 -16.55 -14.66
C LEU A 34 -15.64 -16.30 -13.17
N TYR A 35 -16.69 -15.55 -12.87
CA TYR A 35 -17.11 -15.26 -11.50
C TYR A 35 -17.54 -16.53 -10.74
N LYS A 36 -18.24 -17.46 -11.42
CA LYS A 36 -18.61 -18.76 -10.84
C LYS A 36 -17.42 -19.70 -10.66
N ALA A 37 -16.40 -19.59 -11.51
CA ALA A 37 -15.19 -20.37 -11.43
C ALA A 37 -14.27 -19.97 -10.26
N VAL A 38 -14.51 -18.82 -9.60
CA VAL A 38 -13.73 -18.42 -8.42
C VAL A 38 -13.84 -19.48 -7.32
N GLY A 39 -12.70 -19.86 -6.77
CA GLY A 39 -12.54 -20.99 -5.83
C GLY A 39 -12.41 -22.36 -6.50
N SER A 40 -12.55 -22.46 -7.83
CA SER A 40 -12.35 -23.71 -8.56
C SER A 40 -10.88 -23.93 -8.90
N ARG A 41 -10.50 -25.19 -9.04
CA ARG A 41 -9.20 -25.57 -9.56
C ARG A 41 -9.21 -25.43 -11.07
N ILE A 42 -8.34 -24.60 -11.60
CA ILE A 42 -8.25 -24.25 -13.01
C ILE A 42 -6.87 -24.57 -13.55
N LYS A 43 -6.81 -24.79 -14.86
CA LYS A 43 -5.59 -24.85 -15.65
C LYS A 43 -5.67 -23.85 -16.77
N ILE A 44 -4.61 -23.07 -16.89
CA ILE A 44 -4.50 -22.00 -17.86
C ILE A 44 -3.20 -22.14 -18.65
N THR A 45 -3.25 -21.81 -19.93
CA THR A 45 -2.06 -21.70 -20.77
C THR A 45 -1.79 -20.23 -21.02
N CYS A 46 -0.57 -19.78 -20.70
CA CYS A 46 -0.18 -18.38 -20.75
C CYS A 46 0.84 -18.09 -21.86
N ALA A 47 0.66 -16.95 -22.53
CA ALA A 47 1.62 -16.34 -23.44
C ALA A 47 2.53 -15.32 -22.70
N PRO A 48 3.75 -15.07 -23.21
CA PRO A 48 4.45 -15.81 -24.25
C PRO A 48 5.06 -17.10 -23.70
N GLY A 49 5.14 -18.15 -24.53
CA GLY A 49 5.85 -19.39 -24.20
C GLY A 49 4.99 -20.60 -23.80
N LYS A 50 3.66 -20.49 -23.90
CA LYS A 50 2.71 -21.59 -23.59
C LYS A 50 2.94 -22.20 -22.21
N ASN A 51 3.22 -21.35 -21.22
CA ASN A 51 3.42 -21.78 -19.84
C ASN A 51 2.08 -22.24 -19.28
N VAL A 52 2.05 -23.48 -18.79
CA VAL A 52 0.83 -24.07 -18.22
C VAL A 52 0.88 -23.89 -16.71
N LEU A 53 -0.10 -23.18 -16.17
CA LEU A 53 -0.27 -23.00 -14.72
C LEU A 53 -1.52 -23.73 -14.27
N GLU A 54 -1.40 -24.47 -13.18
CA GLU A 54 -2.51 -25.18 -12.56
C GLU A 54 -2.60 -24.78 -11.10
N GLY A 55 -3.79 -24.43 -10.64
CA GLY A 55 -3.98 -23.88 -9.31
C GLY A 55 -5.43 -23.53 -9.02
N THR A 56 -5.65 -22.88 -7.88
CA THR A 56 -7.00 -22.45 -7.47
C THR A 56 -7.22 -21.00 -7.91
N LEU A 57 -8.32 -20.72 -8.60
CA LEU A 57 -8.68 -19.37 -8.99
C LEU A 57 -9.07 -18.56 -7.76
N PHE A 58 -8.24 -17.58 -7.40
CA PHE A 58 -8.45 -16.74 -6.22
C PHE A 58 -9.45 -15.60 -6.51
N THR A 59 -9.28 -14.90 -7.63
CA THR A 59 -10.19 -13.83 -8.05
C THR A 59 -10.09 -13.58 -9.55
N ALA A 60 -11.17 -13.09 -10.15
CA ALA A 60 -11.18 -12.54 -11.50
C ALA A 60 -11.71 -11.10 -11.45
N CYS A 61 -10.92 -10.14 -11.94
CA CYS A 61 -11.28 -8.74 -11.97
C CYS A 61 -11.50 -8.27 -13.41
N ASN A 62 -12.74 -7.95 -13.76
CA ASN A 62 -13.07 -7.46 -15.09
C ASN A 62 -12.68 -5.99 -15.31
N ILE A 63 -12.49 -5.22 -14.24
CA ILE A 63 -12.05 -3.81 -14.33
C ILE A 63 -10.57 -3.75 -14.72
N THR A 64 -9.73 -4.59 -14.12
CA THR A 64 -8.29 -4.65 -14.42
C THR A 64 -7.95 -5.69 -15.48
N HIS A 65 -8.96 -6.39 -16.03
CA HIS A 65 -8.83 -7.50 -16.98
C HIS A 65 -7.72 -8.50 -16.59
N ALA A 66 -7.78 -9.00 -15.35
CA ALA A 66 -6.79 -9.94 -14.83
C ALA A 66 -7.41 -10.97 -13.88
N ILE A 67 -6.82 -12.16 -13.85
CA ILE A 67 -7.08 -13.19 -12.82
C ILE A 67 -5.92 -13.28 -11.85
N ALA A 68 -6.19 -13.76 -10.64
CA ALA A 68 -5.16 -14.24 -9.72
C ALA A 68 -5.35 -15.74 -9.47
N ILE A 69 -4.32 -16.54 -9.70
CA ILE A 69 -4.31 -17.99 -9.47
C ILE A 69 -3.32 -18.32 -8.36
N ASN A 70 -3.70 -19.19 -7.43
CA ASN A 70 -2.80 -19.76 -6.42
C ASN A 70 -2.26 -21.11 -6.91
N THR A 71 -0.97 -21.18 -7.19
CA THR A 71 -0.24 -22.37 -7.69
C THR A 71 0.51 -23.11 -6.59
N ALA A 72 0.34 -22.72 -5.32
CA ALA A 72 0.99 -23.39 -4.20
C ALA A 72 0.71 -24.91 -4.21
N SER A 73 1.75 -25.69 -3.98
CA SER A 73 1.66 -27.15 -3.88
C SER A 73 0.66 -27.58 -2.82
N ALA A 74 0.01 -28.72 -3.06
CA ALA A 74 -0.87 -29.32 -2.06
C ALA A 74 -0.10 -29.54 -0.74
N PRO A 75 -0.72 -29.27 0.42
CA PRO A 75 -0.10 -29.48 1.72
C PRO A 75 0.39 -30.92 1.88
N PRO A 76 1.50 -31.15 2.60
CA PRO A 76 2.04 -32.49 2.84
C PRO A 76 1.05 -33.40 3.61
N ASN A 77 0.08 -32.80 4.31
CA ASN A 77 -1.02 -33.51 4.93
C ASN A 77 -2.31 -33.30 4.10
N PRO A 78 -2.95 -34.36 3.57
CA PRO A 78 -4.16 -34.26 2.75
C PRO A 78 -5.39 -33.74 3.49
N SER A 79 -5.35 -33.65 4.83
CA SER A 79 -6.40 -33.03 5.65
C SER A 79 -6.16 -31.55 5.95
N ALA A 80 -4.97 -31.03 5.63
CA ALA A 80 -4.68 -29.61 5.80
C ALA A 80 -5.16 -28.84 4.57
N SER A 81 -5.83 -27.72 4.81
CA SER A 81 -6.27 -26.84 3.73
C SER A 81 -5.05 -26.18 3.06
N VAL A 82 -5.09 -26.01 1.73
CA VAL A 82 -4.04 -25.35 0.92
C VAL A 82 -3.77 -23.92 1.42
N PHE A 83 -4.74 -23.31 2.12
CA PHE A 83 -4.64 -21.95 2.67
C PHE A 83 -3.92 -21.87 4.02
N THR A 84 -3.52 -23.01 4.60
CA THR A 84 -2.71 -23.04 5.84
C THR A 84 -1.22 -22.79 5.58
N GLN A 85 -0.80 -22.84 4.31
CA GLN A 85 0.56 -22.57 3.88
C GLN A 85 0.63 -21.21 3.18
N PRO A 86 1.81 -20.56 3.12
CA PRO A 86 2.02 -19.40 2.26
C PRO A 86 1.59 -19.73 0.82
N GLY A 87 0.67 -18.95 0.27
CA GLY A 87 0.22 -19.11 -1.11
C GLY A 87 1.24 -18.59 -2.12
N ASP A 88 1.23 -19.15 -3.32
CA ASP A 88 2.02 -18.69 -4.46
C ASP A 88 1.05 -18.14 -5.50
N TYR A 89 0.95 -16.81 -5.58
CA TYR A 89 -0.09 -16.14 -6.37
C TYR A 89 0.49 -15.52 -7.63
N HIS A 90 -0.06 -15.90 -8.79
CA HIS A 90 0.24 -15.27 -10.07
C HIS A 90 -0.92 -14.40 -10.54
N ILE A 91 -0.64 -13.14 -10.83
CA ILE A 91 -1.60 -12.20 -11.43
C ILE A 91 -1.38 -12.20 -12.94
N ILE A 92 -2.40 -12.61 -13.70
CA ILE A 92 -2.29 -12.86 -15.13
C ILE A 92 -3.35 -12.02 -15.85
N PRO A 93 -2.93 -11.07 -16.69
CA PRO A 93 -3.84 -10.33 -17.56
C PRO A 93 -4.56 -11.27 -18.53
N PHE A 94 -5.83 -11.00 -18.82
CA PHE A 94 -6.64 -11.79 -19.75
C PHE A 94 -5.98 -11.90 -21.14
N ALA A 95 -5.29 -10.85 -21.58
CA ALA A 95 -4.57 -10.82 -22.85
C ALA A 95 -3.46 -11.88 -22.97
N HIS A 96 -2.95 -12.39 -21.83
CA HIS A 96 -1.95 -13.43 -21.82
C HIS A 96 -2.54 -14.83 -21.67
N ILE A 97 -3.85 -14.99 -21.49
CA ILE A 97 -4.50 -16.29 -21.33
C ILE A 97 -4.90 -16.81 -22.72
N GLU A 98 -4.24 -17.87 -23.17
CA GLU A 98 -4.58 -18.56 -24.42
C GLU A 98 -5.69 -19.59 -24.22
N SER A 99 -5.68 -20.31 -23.09
CA SER A 99 -6.71 -21.27 -22.74
C SER A 99 -7.05 -21.24 -21.25
N PHE A 100 -8.30 -21.58 -20.94
CA PHE A 100 -8.85 -21.63 -19.59
C PHE A 100 -9.72 -22.88 -19.43
N GLU A 101 -9.35 -23.76 -18.51
CA GLU A 101 -10.05 -25.02 -18.23
C GLU A 101 -10.31 -25.15 -16.74
N VAL A 102 -11.55 -25.51 -16.36
CA VAL A 102 -11.89 -25.83 -14.97
C VAL A 102 -11.71 -27.33 -14.76
N ILE A 103 -10.76 -27.72 -13.92
CA ILE A 103 -10.40 -29.13 -13.66
C ILE A 103 -11.23 -29.71 -12.52
N GLY A 104 -11.58 -28.89 -11.52
CA GLY A 104 -12.31 -29.38 -10.36
C GLY A 104 -12.93 -28.27 -9.54
N THR A 105 -13.97 -28.62 -8.77
CA THR A 105 -14.50 -27.74 -7.75
C THR A 105 -13.51 -27.72 -6.58
N GLY A 106 -12.96 -26.56 -6.25
CA GLY A 106 -12.00 -26.43 -5.16
C GLY A 106 -12.67 -26.49 -3.79
N GLU A 107 -11.86 -26.41 -2.73
CA GLU A 107 -12.33 -26.40 -1.36
C GLU A 107 -13.21 -25.17 -1.12
N ARG A 108 -14.45 -25.40 -0.67
CA ARG A 108 -15.47 -24.37 -0.53
C ARG A 108 -16.11 -24.42 0.85
N ALA A 109 -16.48 -23.27 1.40
CA ALA A 109 -17.28 -23.22 2.63
C ALA A 109 -18.63 -23.93 2.44
N PRO A 110 -19.09 -24.72 3.43
CA PRO A 110 -20.39 -25.38 3.37
C PRO A 110 -21.51 -24.34 3.21
N GLU A 111 -22.57 -24.69 2.47
CA GLU A 111 -23.77 -23.87 2.22
C GLU A 111 -23.63 -22.68 1.26
N SER A 112 -22.49 -22.51 0.59
CA SER A 112 -22.29 -21.39 -0.34
C SER A 112 -22.91 -21.61 -1.73
N THR A 113 -23.55 -20.57 -2.27
CA THR A 113 -24.34 -20.60 -3.52
C THR A 113 -23.53 -20.37 -4.81
N GLY A 114 -22.20 -20.32 -4.75
CA GLY A 114 -21.37 -19.93 -5.90
C GLY A 114 -20.61 -18.63 -5.68
N ALA A 115 -19.56 -18.41 -6.49
CA ALA A 115 -18.64 -17.27 -6.43
C ALA A 115 -17.84 -17.06 -5.12
N TYR A 116 -17.55 -15.80 -4.80
CA TYR A 116 -16.65 -15.38 -3.71
C TYR A 116 -17.13 -15.75 -2.31
N ASP A 117 -18.45 -15.87 -2.12
CA ASP A 117 -19.06 -16.10 -0.79
C ASP A 117 -18.66 -17.45 -0.17
N GLY A 118 -18.29 -18.43 -1.01
CA GLY A 118 -17.78 -19.72 -0.55
C GLY A 118 -16.33 -20.00 -0.89
N ALA A 119 -15.70 -19.18 -1.73
CA ALA A 119 -14.35 -19.44 -2.20
C ALA A 119 -13.35 -19.30 -1.05
N LEU A 120 -12.50 -20.31 -0.87
CA LEU A 120 -11.39 -20.26 0.06
C LEU A 120 -10.09 -19.94 -0.73
N PRO A 121 -9.18 -19.09 -0.19
CA PRO A 121 -9.36 -18.30 1.02
C PRO A 121 -10.36 -17.17 0.76
N SER A 122 -11.17 -16.83 1.77
CA SER A 122 -12.09 -15.70 1.65
C SER A 122 -11.30 -14.41 1.46
N ILE A 123 -11.72 -13.56 0.54
CA ILE A 123 -11.19 -12.20 0.45
C ILE A 123 -11.63 -11.45 1.71
N SER A 124 -10.69 -11.22 2.63
CA SER A 124 -10.96 -10.46 3.85
C SER A 124 -11.51 -9.08 3.51
N LYS A 125 -12.50 -8.64 4.27
CA LYS A 125 -13.01 -7.27 4.17
C LYS A 125 -11.86 -6.31 4.46
N VAL A 126 -11.80 -5.22 3.70
CA VAL A 126 -10.87 -4.13 3.97
C VAL A 126 -11.19 -3.56 5.37
N ASP A 127 -10.16 -3.41 6.21
CA ASP A 127 -10.32 -2.80 7.53
C ASP A 127 -10.57 -1.29 7.39
N MET A 128 -11.85 -0.93 7.39
CA MET A 128 -12.28 0.45 7.25
C MET A 128 -11.83 1.32 8.43
N ALA A 129 -11.73 0.77 9.64
CA ALA A 129 -11.29 1.52 10.81
C ALA A 129 -9.81 1.90 10.69
N ALA A 130 -8.97 0.98 10.24
CA ALA A 130 -7.55 1.25 10.00
C ALA A 130 -7.35 2.30 8.90
N ILE A 131 -8.16 2.29 7.84
CA ILE A 131 -8.08 3.29 6.77
C ILE A 131 -8.48 4.67 7.28
N LEU A 132 -9.62 4.79 7.98
CA LEU A 132 -10.08 6.06 8.54
C LEU A 132 -9.08 6.63 9.56
N ALA A 133 -8.46 5.78 10.38
CA ALA A 133 -7.43 6.22 11.32
C ALA A 133 -6.19 6.79 10.60
N ARG A 134 -5.76 6.17 9.49
CA ARG A 134 -4.66 6.68 8.66
C ARG A 134 -5.02 8.00 7.98
N GLU A 135 -6.25 8.12 7.50
CA GLU A 135 -6.77 9.37 6.93
C GLU A 135 -6.74 10.50 7.96
N GLU A 136 -7.27 10.26 9.16
CA GLU A 136 -7.30 11.27 10.22
C GLU A 136 -5.89 11.69 10.65
N GLN A 137 -4.96 10.72 10.76
CA GLN A 137 -3.56 11.01 11.04
C GLN A 137 -2.95 11.92 9.96
N THR A 138 -3.19 11.60 8.69
CA THR A 138 -2.69 12.39 7.55
C THR A 138 -3.25 13.81 7.58
N ILE A 139 -4.54 13.97 7.86
CA ILE A 139 -5.19 15.28 8.00
C ILE A 139 -4.57 16.07 9.16
N ARG A 140 -4.31 15.42 10.31
CA ARG A 140 -3.70 16.06 11.48
C ARG A 140 -2.29 16.53 11.19
N GLU A 141 -1.50 15.75 10.47
CA GLU A 141 -0.14 16.12 10.04
C GLU A 141 -0.14 17.27 9.04
N MET A 142 -1.06 17.28 8.08
CA MET A 142 -1.21 18.39 7.13
C MET A 142 -1.62 19.68 7.85
N LYS A 143 -2.63 19.63 8.73
CA LYS A 143 -3.04 20.77 9.55
C LYS A 143 -1.90 21.31 10.42
N LYS A 144 -1.08 20.41 11.00
CA LYS A 144 0.11 20.80 11.76
C LYS A 144 1.15 21.51 10.89
N LYS A 145 1.43 21.00 9.68
CA LYS A 145 2.37 21.62 8.73
C LYS A 145 1.87 22.99 8.28
N ASP A 146 0.58 23.15 8.02
CA ASP A 146 0.00 24.43 7.64
C ASP A 146 0.01 25.43 8.79
N ALA A 147 -0.23 24.99 10.03
CA ALA A 147 -0.10 25.82 11.22
C ALA A 147 1.35 26.25 11.52
N GLN A 148 2.35 25.55 10.97
CA GLN A 148 3.76 25.90 11.09
C GLN A 148 4.23 26.91 10.02
N LYS A 149 3.43 27.15 8.97
CA LYS A 149 3.73 28.18 7.97
C LYS A 149 3.20 29.53 8.43
N GLY A 150 4.09 30.51 8.61
CA GLY A 150 3.70 31.88 8.92
C GLY A 150 3.04 32.54 7.71
N LYS A 151 1.94 33.26 7.93
CA LYS A 151 1.23 34.02 6.89
C LYS A 151 1.72 35.47 6.91
N GLY A 152 2.28 35.95 5.80
CA GLY A 152 2.79 37.33 5.70
C GLY A 152 4.07 37.59 6.50
N VAL A 153 4.83 36.54 6.82
CA VAL A 153 6.11 36.64 7.53
C VAL A 153 7.28 36.63 6.54
N SER A 154 8.43 37.20 6.93
CA SER A 154 9.65 37.14 6.12
C SER A 154 10.24 35.72 6.11
N GLN A 155 11.06 35.42 5.10
CA GLN A 155 11.78 34.13 5.04
C GLN A 155 12.64 33.91 6.30
N GLU A 156 13.30 34.95 6.80
CA GLU A 156 14.09 34.89 8.03
C GLU A 156 13.23 34.51 9.26
N ALA A 157 12.02 35.04 9.37
CA ALA A 157 11.11 34.70 10.46
C ALA A 157 10.67 33.23 10.40
N GLN A 158 10.38 32.72 9.20
CA GLN A 158 10.05 31.31 9.00
C GLN A 158 11.23 30.40 9.33
N GLU A 159 12.45 30.75 8.91
CA GLU A 159 13.65 29.98 9.23
C GLU A 159 13.94 29.94 10.74
N LEU A 160 13.73 31.06 11.42
CA LEU A 160 13.84 31.13 12.87
C LEU A 160 12.78 30.26 13.55
N PHE A 161 11.53 30.33 13.10
CA PHE A 161 10.45 29.46 13.58
C PHE A 161 10.77 27.98 13.40
N ASP A 162 11.28 27.59 12.22
CA ASP A 162 11.66 26.21 11.91
C ASP A 162 12.85 25.73 12.76
N ALA A 163 13.75 26.63 13.15
CA ALA A 163 14.86 26.30 14.04
C ALA A 163 14.40 26.06 15.49
N ILE A 164 13.51 26.91 16.00
CA ILE A 164 13.00 26.81 17.38
C ILE A 164 12.01 25.65 17.51
N SER A 165 11.13 25.46 16.54
CA SER A 165 10.10 24.41 16.56
C SER A 165 10.64 22.98 16.57
N ARG A 166 11.93 22.78 16.23
CA ARG A 166 12.63 21.49 16.38
C ARG A 166 12.92 21.11 17.82
N THR A 167 13.07 22.09 18.71
CA THR A 167 13.50 21.86 20.11
C THR A 167 12.44 22.24 21.12
N LEU A 168 11.58 23.21 20.81
CA LEU A 168 10.55 23.71 21.73
C LEU A 168 9.16 23.77 21.07
N PRO A 169 8.07 23.55 21.84
CA PRO A 169 6.71 23.79 21.37
C PRO A 169 6.55 25.23 20.90
N THR A 170 6.22 25.42 19.63
CA THR A 170 6.18 26.74 19.00
C THR A 170 4.96 26.84 18.08
N ARG A 171 4.30 28.01 18.08
CA ARG A 171 3.21 28.34 17.15
C ARG A 171 3.30 29.77 16.66
N TRP A 172 2.64 30.05 15.54
CA TRP A 172 2.39 31.41 15.09
C TRP A 172 1.23 32.04 15.85
N ALA A 173 1.36 33.31 16.21
CA ALA A 173 0.27 34.20 16.60
C ALA A 173 0.34 35.42 15.68
N ASP A 174 -0.47 35.39 14.61
CA ASP A 174 -0.34 36.29 13.47
C ASP A 174 1.06 36.24 12.85
N THR A 175 1.84 37.31 13.01
CA THR A 175 3.24 37.41 12.59
C THR A 175 4.22 37.13 13.73
N GLN A 176 3.76 36.93 14.96
CA GLN A 176 4.61 36.71 16.12
C GLN A 176 4.86 35.21 16.34
N ILE A 177 6.04 34.87 16.84
CA ILE A 177 6.39 33.50 17.21
C ILE A 177 6.14 33.34 18.72
N VAL A 178 5.26 32.42 19.08
CA VAL A 178 5.00 32.06 20.49
C VAL A 178 5.71 30.76 20.81
N VAL A 179 6.65 30.81 21.73
CA VAL A 179 7.44 29.66 22.21
C VAL A 179 6.99 29.27 23.61
N SER A 180 6.72 27.99 23.82
CA SER A 180 6.30 27.39 25.10
C SER A 180 5.15 28.16 25.78
N ASP A 181 4.19 28.64 24.98
CA ASP A 181 2.99 29.41 25.39
C ASP A 181 3.26 30.68 26.21
N SER A 182 4.51 31.16 26.26
CA SER A 182 4.89 32.19 27.22
C SER A 182 5.92 33.18 26.73
N VAL A 183 6.78 32.80 25.79
CA VAL A 183 7.78 33.68 25.23
C VAL A 183 7.31 34.12 23.84
N LEU A 184 7.27 35.43 23.63
CA LEU A 184 6.87 36.06 22.38
C LEU A 184 8.11 36.61 21.68
N ILE A 185 8.27 36.31 20.40
CA ILE A 185 9.29 36.90 19.53
C ILE A 185 8.57 37.68 18.43
N GLN A 186 8.78 38.99 18.42
CA GLN A 186 8.15 39.90 17.48
C GLN A 186 9.16 40.38 16.44
N ALA A 187 8.70 40.87 15.28
CA ALA A 187 9.56 41.59 14.34
C ALA A 187 10.28 42.76 15.07
N PRO A 188 11.58 43.00 14.84
CA PRO A 188 12.49 42.46 13.80
C PRO A 188 13.12 41.08 14.08
N TYR A 189 12.58 40.29 15.01
CA TYR A 189 13.03 38.93 15.38
C TYR A 189 14.44 38.86 15.97
N THR A 190 14.91 39.97 16.53
CA THR A 190 16.21 40.07 17.21
C THR A 190 16.14 39.54 18.65
N LEU A 191 17.31 39.34 19.28
CA LEU A 191 17.41 38.90 20.68
C LEU A 191 16.74 39.86 21.68
N ASP A 192 16.62 41.14 21.30
CA ASP A 192 15.96 42.20 22.08
C ASP A 192 14.45 42.21 21.88
N SER A 193 13.96 41.57 20.82
CA SER A 193 12.53 41.47 20.49
C SER A 193 11.84 40.30 21.21
N ILE A 194 12.58 39.57 22.04
CA ILE A 194 12.11 38.45 22.86
C ILE A 194 11.51 39.02 24.15
N LYS A 195 10.22 38.74 24.40
CA LYS A 195 9.50 39.16 25.59
C LYS A 195 8.86 37.97 26.29
N ALA A 196 8.97 37.92 27.60
CA ALA A 196 8.30 36.94 28.44
C ALA A 196 7.70 37.63 29.68
N PRO A 197 6.64 37.07 30.29
CA PRO A 197 6.16 37.54 31.59
C PRO A 197 7.20 37.29 32.69
N ALA A 198 7.23 38.15 33.71
CA ALA A 198 8.24 38.13 34.77
C ALA A 198 8.38 36.76 35.47
N ASP A 199 7.26 36.05 35.64
CA ASP A 199 7.22 34.72 36.26
C ASP A 199 7.93 33.62 35.44
N LYS A 200 8.25 33.88 34.17
CA LYS A 200 8.85 32.92 33.23
C LYS A 200 10.20 33.37 32.67
N ALA A 201 10.95 34.18 33.42
CA ALA A 201 12.28 34.67 33.02
C ALA A 201 13.29 33.55 32.66
N GLN A 202 13.16 32.35 33.23
CA GLN A 202 14.01 31.20 32.87
C GLN A 202 13.72 30.67 31.45
N ALA A 203 12.45 30.67 31.04
CA ALA A 203 12.06 30.29 29.69
C ALA A 203 12.60 31.30 28.67
N GLU A 204 12.55 32.60 28.99
CA GLU A 204 13.15 33.65 28.15
C GLU A 204 14.65 33.43 27.94
N LYS A 205 15.40 33.18 29.02
CA LYS A 205 16.86 32.92 28.94
C LYS A 205 17.16 31.71 28.06
N HIS A 206 16.37 30.65 28.17
CA HIS A 206 16.54 29.45 27.35
C HIS A 206 16.25 29.74 25.88
N VAL A 207 15.14 30.43 25.58
CA VAL A 207 14.79 30.81 24.20
C VAL A 207 15.85 31.74 23.62
N ARG A 208 16.33 32.75 24.36
CA ARG A 208 17.41 33.66 23.93
C ARG A 208 18.66 32.88 23.55
N LYS A 209 19.05 31.86 24.33
CA LYS A 209 20.21 31.00 24.02
C LYS A 209 20.03 30.20 22.72
N ILE A 210 18.84 29.69 22.46
CA ILE A 210 18.52 28.96 21.21
C ILE A 210 18.60 29.90 20.01
N VAL A 211 18.00 31.09 20.13
CA VAL A 211 18.01 32.12 19.08
C VAL A 211 19.43 32.61 18.80
N GLU A 212 20.23 32.84 19.84
CA GLU A 212 21.65 33.20 19.73
C GLU A 212 22.45 32.12 18.98
N HIS A 213 22.26 30.85 19.35
CA HIS A 213 22.90 29.73 18.65
C HIS A 213 22.45 29.62 17.18
N TYR A 214 21.18 29.89 16.87
CA TYR A 214 20.68 29.97 15.49
C TYR A 214 21.41 31.07 14.69
N TYR A 215 21.51 32.29 15.23
CA TYR A 215 22.21 33.39 14.57
C TYR A 215 23.71 33.15 14.43
N GLN A 216 24.34 32.53 15.43
CA GLN A 216 25.75 32.15 15.37
C GLN A 216 26.00 31.10 14.28
N ARG A 217 25.10 30.10 14.15
CA ARG A 217 25.15 29.12 13.07
C ARG A 217 24.90 29.75 11.69
N LYS A 218 23.97 30.71 11.60
CA LYS A 218 23.69 31.44 10.36
C LYS A 218 24.88 32.30 9.91
N LYS A 219 25.54 32.99 10.85
CA LYS A 219 26.73 33.83 10.60
C LYS A 219 27.98 32.99 10.29
N GLY A 220 28.09 31.79 10.88
CA GLY A 220 29.21 30.87 10.70
C GLY A 220 29.28 30.16 9.34
N GLY A 221 28.33 30.41 8.42
CA GLY A 221 28.42 29.95 7.04
C GLY A 221 27.44 28.82 6.70
N SER A 222 26.68 29.09 5.65
CA SER A 222 25.76 28.20 4.94
C SER A 222 26.50 26.98 4.34
N SER A 223 26.76 25.95 5.13
CA SER A 223 27.20 24.62 4.67
C SER A 223 26.52 23.46 5.43
N GLY A 224 25.36 23.72 6.03
CA GLY A 224 24.57 22.75 6.78
C GLY A 224 23.28 22.30 6.09
N GLY A 225 23.24 22.34 4.75
CA GLY A 225 22.24 21.57 4.01
C GLY A 225 22.32 20.13 4.48
N ALA A 226 21.18 19.58 4.90
CA ALA A 226 21.06 18.27 5.54
C ALA A 226 22.01 17.24 4.92
N ALA A 227 23.13 16.97 5.59
CA ALA A 227 23.85 15.74 5.40
C ALA A 227 22.89 14.63 5.83
N ARG A 228 22.21 14.01 4.86
CA ARG A 228 21.67 12.67 5.03
C ARG A 228 22.77 11.87 5.70
N ALA A 229 22.48 11.30 6.87
CA ALA A 229 23.39 10.38 7.53
C ALA A 229 23.89 9.39 6.46
N GLN A 230 25.20 9.40 6.21
CA GLN A 230 25.78 8.43 5.29
C GLN A 230 25.44 7.04 5.84
N VAL A 231 24.73 6.25 5.04
CA VAL A 231 24.39 4.87 5.37
C VAL A 231 25.71 4.16 5.66
N ALA A 232 25.86 3.69 6.91
CA ALA A 232 27.03 2.93 7.32
C ALA A 232 27.13 1.68 6.43
N ILE A 233 28.18 1.63 5.62
CA ILE A 233 28.50 0.45 4.81
C ILE A 233 28.95 -0.65 5.80
N PRO A 234 28.34 -1.85 5.78
CA PRO A 234 28.77 -2.93 6.65
C PRO A 234 30.23 -3.29 6.39
N ASN A 235 31.04 -3.35 7.45
CA ASN A 235 32.42 -3.81 7.37
C ASN A 235 32.49 -5.19 6.71
N ALA A 236 33.33 -5.33 5.69
CA ALA A 236 33.60 -6.60 5.04
C ALA A 236 34.15 -7.63 6.06
N PRO A 237 33.78 -8.92 5.94
CA PRO A 237 34.25 -9.95 6.85
C PRO A 237 35.77 -10.09 6.75
N ARG A 238 36.48 -9.95 7.88
CA ARG A 238 37.90 -10.28 7.95
C ARG A 238 38.08 -11.76 7.66
N LYS A 239 38.88 -12.04 6.66
CA LYS A 239 39.41 -13.37 6.34
C LYS A 239 40.45 -13.75 7.40
N GLY A 240 40.23 -14.82 8.14
CA GLY A 240 41.25 -15.49 8.94
C GLY A 240 40.84 -15.79 10.37
N GLY A 241 40.65 -17.08 10.65
CA GLY A 241 40.33 -17.68 11.95
C GLY A 241 39.76 -19.06 11.72
#